data_AF-A0A0N4VDP1-F1
#
_entry.id   AF-A0A0N4VDP1-F1
#
_cell.length_a   1.000
_cell.length_b   1.000
_cell.length_c   1.000
_cell.angle_alpha   90.00
_cell.angle_beta   90.00
_cell.angle_gamma   90.00
#
_symmetry.space_group_name_H-M   'P 1'
#
loop_
_entity.id
_entity.type
_entity.pdbx_description
1 polymer ?
#
loop_
_entity_poly.entity_id
_entity_poly.type
_entity_poly.pdbx_seq_one_letter_code
_entity_poly.pdbx_strand_id
1 'polypeptide(L)'
;MPAGHFRKIAMIEPAMELSDGDIKEILYFLNGSILAKENLGQPSQGRYSSIGFSNDAYMGDDTVLECVFDPQGHGSVFISYNGASSNRQLLEASKIVLKNKKAAIQDGKMVCSVEFLPREVQKVPASERKKIHDLNSKGYMIQYAKGLADPHTLEKQSHGMVEGDEFYPWSTTRRVRFCENCSDKLTIVTEMQQ
;
A
#
# COMPACT_ATOMS: atom_id res chain seq x y z
N MET A 1 -16.04 5.22 -24.20
CA MET A 1 -16.26 4.30 -23.06
C MET A 1 -15.69 4.96 -21.82
N PRO A 2 -16.44 5.11 -20.70
CA PRO A 2 -15.87 5.73 -19.51
C PRO A 2 -14.81 4.78 -18.92
N ALA A 3 -13.66 5.34 -18.55
CA ALA A 3 -12.62 4.62 -17.83
C ALA A 3 -13.21 4.08 -16.51
N GLY A 4 -13.10 2.77 -16.29
CA GLY A 4 -13.47 2.18 -15.01
C GLY A 4 -12.55 2.75 -13.93
N HIS A 5 -13.12 3.48 -12.98
CA HIS A 5 -12.38 4.04 -11.86
C HIS A 5 -12.17 2.95 -10.80
N PHE A 6 -10.99 2.92 -10.19
CA PHE A 6 -10.65 1.95 -9.17
C PHE A 6 -11.44 2.16 -7.87
N ARG A 7 -11.73 1.04 -7.19
CA ARG A 7 -12.28 1.04 -5.84
C ARG A 7 -11.32 1.73 -4.88
N LYS A 8 -11.86 2.51 -3.95
CA LYS A 8 -11.11 3.05 -2.83
C LYS A 8 -11.00 2.00 -1.74
N ILE A 9 -9.80 1.82 -1.20
CA ILE A 9 -9.53 1.00 -0.02
C ILE A 9 -9.15 1.96 1.08
N ALA A 10 -9.85 1.88 2.21
CA ALA A 10 -9.42 2.50 3.46
C ALA A 10 -9.12 1.37 4.44
N MET A 11 -7.87 1.30 4.89
CA MET A 11 -7.49 0.43 6.00
C MET A 11 -7.40 1.30 7.23
N ILE A 12 -8.08 0.89 8.29
CA ILE A 12 -8.13 1.61 9.56
C ILE A 12 -7.42 0.71 10.56
N GLU A 13 -6.33 1.19 11.16
CA GLU A 13 -5.74 0.51 12.31
C GLU A 13 -6.82 0.35 13.40
N PRO A 14 -6.92 -0.79 14.10
CA PRO A 14 -8.02 -1.08 15.04
C PRO A 14 -8.23 -0.06 16.18
N ALA A 15 -7.31 0.89 16.34
CA ALA A 15 -7.33 1.90 17.41
C ALA A 15 -7.97 3.25 17.02
N MET A 16 -8.61 3.40 15.85
CA MET A 16 -9.04 4.71 15.36
C MET A 16 -10.50 4.78 14.88
N GLU A 17 -11.33 5.59 15.55
CA GLU A 17 -12.68 5.97 15.11
C GLU A 17 -12.63 7.05 14.01
N LEU A 18 -13.49 6.94 12.99
CA LEU A 18 -13.70 8.00 11.99
C LEU A 18 -14.96 8.79 12.34
N SER A 19 -14.86 10.13 12.37
CA SER A 19 -16.03 11.01 12.40
C SER A 19 -16.61 11.20 11.00
N ASP A 20 -17.93 11.01 10.86
CA ASP A 20 -18.68 11.23 9.61
C ASP A 20 -18.48 12.65 9.07
N GLY A 21 -17.94 12.79 7.85
CA GLY A 21 -17.86 14.10 7.18
C GLY A 21 -17.04 14.19 5.90
N ASP A 22 -15.91 13.51 5.77
CA ASP A 22 -14.90 13.87 4.75
C ASP A 22 -14.45 12.73 3.81
N ILE A 23 -15.39 12.11 3.08
CA ILE A 23 -15.04 11.13 2.05
C ILE A 23 -15.12 11.75 0.65
N LYS A 24 -14.01 12.34 0.18
CA LYS A 24 -13.82 12.75 -1.22
C LYS A 24 -12.61 12.04 -1.83
N GLU A 25 -12.89 11.20 -2.82
CA GLU A 25 -11.90 10.57 -3.74
C GLU A 25 -10.72 9.85 -3.06
N ILE A 26 -9.74 9.30 -3.77
CA ILE A 26 -8.48 8.78 -3.20
C ILE A 26 -8.49 7.36 -2.55
N LEU A 27 -7.57 6.50 -3.01
CA LEU A 27 -7.07 5.32 -2.28
C LEU A 27 -6.24 5.88 -1.11
N TYR A 28 -6.89 6.13 0.02
CA TYR A 28 -6.23 6.65 1.20
C TYR A 28 -5.52 5.50 1.93
N PHE A 29 -4.21 5.63 2.08
CA PHE A 29 -3.54 5.17 3.29
C PHE A 29 -4.01 6.10 4.42
N LEU A 30 -5.22 5.89 4.93
CA LEU A 30 -5.78 6.75 5.96
C LEU A 30 -5.25 6.29 7.32
N ASN A 31 -4.29 7.07 7.81
CA ASN A 31 -4.03 7.27 9.23
C ASN A 31 -3.78 6.00 10.05
N GLY A 32 -2.59 5.43 9.88
CA GLY A 32 -1.81 5.24 11.10
C GLY A 32 -1.50 6.64 11.61
N SER A 33 -2.09 7.05 12.74
CA SER A 33 -1.56 8.17 13.49
C SER A 33 -0.25 7.72 14.13
N ILE A 34 0.76 7.46 13.31
CA ILE A 34 2.10 7.88 13.70
C ILE A 34 1.98 9.39 13.65
N LEU A 35 1.91 10.03 14.81
CA LEU A 35 2.28 11.43 14.93
C LEU A 35 3.66 11.53 14.28
N ALA A 36 3.77 11.89 13.00
CA ALA A 36 5.05 12.12 12.32
C ALA A 36 5.67 13.45 12.76
N LYS A 37 5.25 13.96 13.93
CA LYS A 37 6.06 14.84 14.76
C LYS A 37 6.74 14.13 15.95
N GLU A 38 6.19 13.03 16.46
CA GLU A 38 6.76 12.30 17.60
C GLU A 38 7.49 11.00 17.20
N ASN A 39 7.24 10.46 16.00
CA ASN A 39 7.79 9.17 15.56
C ASN A 39 8.51 9.18 14.19
N LEU A 40 8.96 10.35 13.69
CA LEU A 40 10.08 10.40 12.74
C LEU A 40 11.42 10.13 13.45
N GLY A 41 11.46 9.13 14.36
CA GLY A 41 12.62 8.77 15.17
C GLY A 41 13.91 8.92 14.36
N GLN A 42 14.68 9.94 14.75
CA GLN A 42 15.79 10.59 14.05
C GLN A 42 15.62 10.94 12.54
N PRO A 43 16.00 12.16 12.12
CA PRO A 43 15.91 12.67 10.74
C PRO A 43 16.94 12.04 9.77
N SER A 44 17.44 10.85 10.06
CA SER A 44 18.56 10.23 9.32
C SER A 44 18.16 9.03 8.46
N GLN A 45 16.91 8.58 8.48
CA GLN A 45 16.47 7.39 7.74
C GLN A 45 15.20 7.64 6.95
N GLY A 46 15.09 6.96 5.80
CA GLY A 46 13.85 6.90 5.03
C GLY A 46 12.81 6.02 5.72
N ARG A 47 11.60 6.03 5.17
CA ARG A 47 10.46 5.24 5.65
C ARG A 47 9.67 4.69 4.48
N TYR A 48 9.00 3.55 4.67
CA TYR A 48 8.01 3.06 3.72
C TYR A 48 6.70 2.66 4.41
N SER A 49 5.63 2.67 3.62
CA SER A 49 4.30 2.21 3.99
C SER A 49 3.69 1.51 2.78
N SER A 50 3.11 0.33 2.99
CA SER A 50 2.76 -0.58 1.91
C SER A 50 1.51 -1.41 2.19
N ILE A 51 0.83 -1.79 1.10
CA ILE A 51 -0.31 -2.70 1.09
C ILE A 51 0.02 -3.85 0.14
N GLY A 52 0.09 -5.06 0.67
CA GLY A 52 0.20 -6.31 -0.08
C GLY A 52 -1.17 -6.93 -0.37
N PHE A 53 -1.33 -7.41 -1.60
CA PHE A 53 -2.46 -8.23 -2.04
C PHE A 53 -1.98 -9.67 -2.16
N SER A 54 -2.23 -10.46 -1.11
CA SER A 54 -1.72 -11.81 -1.00
C SER A 54 -2.75 -12.88 -1.36
N ASN A 55 -2.25 -13.98 -1.92
CA ASN A 55 -3.05 -15.18 -2.18
C ASN A 55 -3.30 -16.00 -0.92
N ASP A 56 -2.57 -15.79 0.16
CA ASP A 56 -2.70 -16.52 1.42
C ASP A 56 -2.39 -15.61 2.62
N ALA A 57 -2.25 -16.20 3.81
CA ALA A 57 -2.01 -15.46 5.04
C ALA A 57 -0.53 -15.07 5.25
N TYR A 58 0.38 -15.46 4.34
CA TYR A 58 1.81 -15.27 4.48
C TYR A 58 2.32 -14.19 3.52
N MET A 59 3.45 -13.59 3.86
CA MET A 59 4.15 -12.63 3.00
C MET A 59 5.19 -13.39 2.15
N GLY A 60 5.23 -13.18 0.84
CA GLY A 60 6.28 -13.77 -0.02
C GLY A 60 5.91 -14.11 -1.46
N ASP A 61 4.69 -13.81 -1.90
CA ASP A 61 4.27 -13.88 -3.31
C ASP A 61 3.17 -12.84 -3.55
N ASP A 62 3.47 -11.57 -3.28
CA ASP A 62 2.44 -10.54 -3.16
C ASP A 62 2.67 -9.41 -4.16
N THR A 63 1.58 -8.94 -4.77
CA THR A 63 1.58 -7.62 -5.41
C THR A 63 1.46 -6.56 -4.33
N VAL A 64 2.33 -5.57 -4.34
CA VAL A 64 2.40 -4.55 -3.30
C VAL A 64 2.22 -3.17 -3.91
N LEU A 65 1.36 -2.35 -3.33
CA LEU A 65 1.35 -0.90 -3.56
C LEU A 65 2.03 -0.22 -2.38
N GLU A 66 2.98 0.67 -2.65
CA GLU A 66 3.78 1.27 -1.58
C GLU A 66 4.14 2.71 -1.85
N CYS A 67 4.40 3.43 -0.77
CA CYS A 67 5.14 4.68 -0.80
C CYS A 67 6.46 4.51 -0.05
N VAL A 68 7.51 5.12 -0.60
CA VAL A 68 8.82 5.25 0.05
C VAL A 68 9.16 6.72 0.14
N PHE A 69 9.62 7.15 1.31
CA PHE A 69 9.95 8.53 1.66
C PHE A 69 11.42 8.63 2.03
N ASP A 70 12.08 9.66 1.52
CA ASP A 70 13.39 10.08 2.02
C ASP A 70 13.27 10.73 3.41
N PRO A 71 14.39 10.98 4.12
CA PRO A 71 14.35 11.64 5.43
C PRO A 71 13.82 13.08 5.39
N GLN A 72 13.78 13.71 4.21
CA GLN A 72 13.24 15.06 3.99
C GLN A 72 11.72 15.05 3.75
N GLY A 73 11.11 13.86 3.68
CA GLY A 73 9.68 13.69 3.44
C GLY A 73 9.27 13.74 1.97
N HIS A 74 10.22 13.73 1.03
CA HIS A 74 9.89 13.53 -0.38
C HIS A 74 9.55 12.06 -0.61
N GLY A 75 8.32 11.83 -1.07
CA GLY A 75 7.80 10.49 -1.29
C GLY A 75 7.70 10.12 -2.76
N SER A 76 7.71 8.81 -3.04
CA SER A 76 7.36 8.24 -4.34
C SER A 76 6.48 7.02 -4.18
N VAL A 77 5.54 6.82 -5.11
CA VAL A 77 4.59 5.69 -5.13
C VAL A 77 5.02 4.65 -6.15
N PHE A 78 4.99 3.38 -5.77
CA PHE A 78 5.34 2.25 -6.62
C PHE A 78 4.33 1.12 -6.52
N ILE A 79 4.28 0.30 -7.58
CA ILE A 79 3.84 -1.08 -7.50
C ILE A 79 5.07 -1.95 -7.46
N SER A 80 5.07 -2.91 -6.56
CA SER A 80 6.20 -3.74 -6.20
C SER A 80 5.76 -5.20 -6.09
N TYR A 81 6.73 -6.10 -6.07
CA TYR A 81 6.50 -7.51 -5.85
C TYR A 81 7.28 -7.97 -4.62
N ASN A 82 6.56 -8.51 -3.65
CA ASN A 82 7.13 -9.15 -2.48
C ASN A 82 7.36 -10.62 -2.80
N GLY A 83 8.62 -10.97 -3.05
CA GLY A 83 9.02 -12.38 -3.11
C GLY A 83 9.44 -12.89 -1.74
N ALA A 84 9.82 -14.17 -1.66
CA ALA A 84 10.16 -14.84 -0.39
C ALA A 84 11.19 -14.14 0.50
N SER A 85 12.12 -13.36 -0.06
CA SER A 85 13.20 -12.72 0.70
C SER A 85 13.44 -11.25 0.35
N SER A 86 12.65 -10.66 -0.55
CA SER A 86 12.85 -9.25 -0.93
C SER A 86 11.61 -8.67 -1.58
N ASN A 87 11.37 -7.39 -1.31
CA ASN A 87 10.36 -6.60 -2.00
C ASN A 87 11.02 -5.70 -3.05
N ARG A 88 10.68 -5.90 -4.33
CA ARG A 88 11.28 -5.15 -5.45
C ARG A 88 10.26 -4.29 -6.18
N GLN A 89 10.61 -3.04 -6.42
CA GLN A 89 9.83 -2.13 -7.26
C GLN A 89 9.77 -2.62 -8.70
N LEU A 90 8.57 -2.60 -9.27
CA LEU A 90 8.30 -2.89 -10.67
C LEU A 90 8.27 -1.53 -11.40
N LEU A 91 9.42 -1.06 -11.87
CA LEU A 91 9.59 0.32 -12.32
C LEU A 91 8.81 0.62 -13.60
N GLU A 92 8.74 -0.34 -14.53
CA GLU A 92 7.98 -0.17 -15.78
C GLU A 92 6.48 -0.28 -15.52
N ALA A 93 6.06 -1.25 -14.71
CA ALA A 93 4.69 -1.36 -14.26
C ALA A 93 4.23 -0.08 -13.56
N SER A 94 5.03 0.48 -12.64
CA SER A 94 4.71 1.71 -11.90
C SER A 94 4.49 2.94 -12.79
N LYS A 95 5.01 2.94 -14.02
CA LYS A 95 4.75 3.99 -15.02
C LYS A 95 3.46 3.74 -15.80
N ILE A 96 3.12 2.48 -16.05
CA ILE A 96 2.01 2.06 -16.91
C ILE A 96 0.70 1.99 -16.14
N VAL A 97 0.71 1.36 -14.96
CA VAL A 97 -0.50 0.96 -14.24
C VAL A 97 -0.87 1.90 -13.10
N LEU A 98 -0.06 2.93 -12.82
CA LEU A 98 -0.31 3.87 -11.73
C LEU A 98 -0.52 5.29 -12.26
N LYS A 99 -1.63 5.92 -11.88
CA LYS A 99 -1.94 7.33 -12.15
C LYS A 99 -2.24 8.08 -10.86
N ASN A 100 -2.25 9.42 -10.97
CA ASN A 100 -2.65 10.31 -9.87
C ASN A 100 -1.89 10.00 -8.57
N LYS A 101 -0.59 9.71 -8.71
CA LYS A 101 0.30 9.34 -7.61
C LYS A 101 0.55 10.55 -6.71
N LYS A 102 0.37 10.37 -5.40
CA LYS A 102 0.75 11.32 -4.37
C LYS A 102 1.44 10.57 -3.23
N ALA A 103 2.58 11.08 -2.82
CA ALA A 103 3.28 10.65 -1.63
C ALA A 103 3.78 11.93 -0.95
N ALA A 104 3.18 12.29 0.18
CA ALA A 104 3.49 13.53 0.89
C ALA A 104 3.37 13.33 2.39
N ILE A 105 4.10 14.15 3.15
CA ILE A 105 3.85 14.31 4.58
C ILE A 105 2.81 15.43 4.75
N GLN A 106 1.67 15.12 5.37
CA GLN A 106 0.61 16.10 5.68
C GLN A 106 0.26 16.01 7.16
N ASP A 107 0.33 17.12 7.89
CA ASP A 107 0.06 17.19 9.34
C ASP A 107 0.87 16.17 10.16
N GLY A 108 2.11 15.94 9.72
CA GLY A 108 2.94 14.89 10.28
C GLY A 108 2.31 13.51 10.07
N LYS A 109 1.81 13.19 8.88
CA LYS A 109 1.38 11.83 8.54
C LYS A 109 1.82 11.50 7.12
N MET A 110 2.25 10.27 6.90
CA MET A 110 2.53 9.77 5.55
C MET A 110 1.21 9.59 4.81
N VAL A 111 0.97 10.43 3.81
CA VAL A 111 -0.17 10.33 2.90
C VAL A 111 0.33 9.75 1.60
N CYS A 112 -0.13 8.54 1.31
CA CYS A 112 0.09 7.87 0.04
C CYS A 112 -1.24 7.71 -0.68
N SER A 113 -1.31 8.04 -1.96
CA SER A 113 -2.48 7.81 -2.79
C SER A 113 -2.12 7.53 -4.23
N VAL A 114 -2.88 6.62 -4.84
CA VAL A 114 -2.68 6.24 -6.23
C VAL A 114 -3.93 5.63 -6.83
N GLU A 115 -4.08 5.80 -8.13
CA GLU A 115 -5.05 5.09 -8.95
C GLU A 115 -4.35 3.94 -9.68
N PHE A 116 -4.76 2.70 -9.41
CA PHE A 116 -4.28 1.52 -10.12
C PHE A 116 -5.14 1.26 -11.36
N LEU A 117 -4.51 0.87 -12.48
CA LEU A 117 -5.15 0.64 -13.78
C LEU A 117 -4.91 -0.81 -14.23
N PRO A 118 -5.76 -1.78 -13.86
CA PRO A 118 -5.59 -3.20 -14.15
C PRO A 118 -5.75 -3.48 -15.63
N ARG A 119 -6.57 -2.69 -16.33
CA ARG A 119 -6.72 -2.73 -17.78
C ARG A 119 -5.50 -2.21 -18.51
N GLU A 120 -4.45 -1.81 -17.82
CA GLU A 120 -3.18 -1.44 -18.42
C GLU A 120 -2.09 -2.49 -18.11
N VAL A 121 -2.37 -3.48 -17.25
CA VAL A 121 -1.43 -4.55 -16.85
C VAL A 121 -0.98 -5.37 -18.06
N GLN A 122 -1.82 -5.57 -19.07
CA GLN A 122 -1.45 -6.27 -20.30
C GLN A 122 -0.37 -5.52 -21.12
N LYS A 123 -0.23 -4.20 -20.94
CA LYS A 123 0.80 -3.38 -21.58
C LYS A 123 2.15 -3.45 -20.84
N VAL A 124 2.18 -3.99 -19.62
CA VAL A 124 3.41 -4.19 -18.84
C VAL A 124 4.24 -5.32 -19.47
N PRO A 125 5.59 -5.17 -19.53
CA PRO A 125 6.48 -6.24 -19.99
C PRO A 125 6.25 -7.55 -19.22
N ALA A 126 6.35 -8.68 -19.91
CA ALA A 126 6.04 -10.00 -19.34
C ALA A 126 6.86 -10.33 -18.06
N SER A 127 8.07 -9.80 -17.94
CA SER A 127 8.95 -9.98 -16.77
C SER A 127 8.38 -9.41 -15.47
N GLU A 128 7.68 -8.27 -15.54
CA GLU A 128 7.00 -7.64 -14.39
C GLU A 128 5.51 -8.01 -14.34
N ARG A 129 4.85 -8.16 -15.49
CA ARG A 129 3.42 -8.46 -15.57
C ARG A 129 3.03 -9.71 -14.79
N LYS A 130 3.85 -10.77 -14.83
CA LYS A 130 3.61 -12.02 -14.09
C LYS A 130 3.66 -11.88 -12.56
N LYS A 131 4.16 -10.75 -12.07
CA LYS A 131 4.28 -10.43 -10.64
C LYS A 131 3.14 -9.53 -10.13
N ILE A 132 2.18 -9.21 -11.01
CA ILE A 132 1.02 -8.38 -10.69
C ILE A 132 -0.21 -9.27 -10.68
N HIS A 133 -0.84 -9.38 -9.53
CA HIS A 133 -2.08 -10.11 -9.33
C HIS A 133 -3.24 -9.43 -10.06
N ASP A 134 -4.10 -10.25 -10.67
CA ASP A 134 -5.38 -9.77 -11.17
C ASP A 134 -6.35 -9.56 -10.00
N LEU A 135 -6.41 -8.32 -9.51
CA LEU A 135 -7.25 -7.95 -8.37
C LEU A 135 -8.75 -8.17 -8.62
N ASN A 136 -9.21 -8.28 -9.87
CA ASN A 136 -10.61 -8.53 -10.20
C ASN A 136 -10.99 -10.03 -10.21
N SER A 137 -10.01 -10.93 -10.23
CA SER A 137 -10.25 -12.37 -10.41
C SER A 137 -10.85 -13.06 -9.17
N LYS A 138 -10.44 -12.65 -7.97
CA LYS A 138 -10.80 -13.29 -6.70
C LYS A 138 -10.58 -12.36 -5.50
N GLY A 139 -10.84 -12.86 -4.30
CA GLY A 139 -10.49 -12.16 -3.06
C GLY A 139 -9.04 -12.41 -2.62
N TYR A 140 -8.41 -11.39 -2.04
CA TYR A 140 -7.03 -11.40 -1.56
C TYR A 140 -6.97 -11.11 -0.07
N MET A 141 -5.99 -11.70 0.62
CA MET A 141 -5.63 -11.23 1.95
C MET A 141 -4.94 -9.88 1.81
N ILE A 142 -5.34 -8.92 2.60
CA ILE A 142 -4.74 -7.59 2.57
C ILE A 142 -3.77 -7.49 3.73
N GLN A 143 -2.51 -7.22 3.40
CA GLN A 143 -1.42 -7.10 4.36
C GLN A 143 -0.91 -5.68 4.36
N TYR A 144 -0.82 -5.06 5.52
CA TYR A 144 -0.19 -3.76 5.70
C TYR A 144 1.19 -3.94 6.32
N ALA A 145 2.20 -3.31 5.74
CA ALA A 145 3.52 -3.26 6.33
C ALA A 145 4.11 -1.85 6.23
N LYS A 146 4.82 -1.46 7.28
CA LYS A 146 5.59 -0.21 7.36
C LYS A 146 6.98 -0.53 7.90
N GLY A 147 7.93 0.37 7.64
CA GLY A 147 9.28 0.17 8.13
C GLY A 147 10.25 1.24 7.66
N LEU A 148 11.54 0.94 7.86
CA LEU A 148 12.65 1.82 7.54
C LEU A 148 13.10 1.65 6.09
N ALA A 149 13.63 2.72 5.50
CA ALA A 149 14.33 2.67 4.23
C ALA A 149 15.69 3.37 4.36
N ASP A 150 16.65 2.97 3.54
CA ASP A 150 17.94 3.63 3.41
C ASP A 150 17.73 5.12 3.06
N PRO A 151 18.40 6.06 3.72
CA PRO A 151 18.18 7.49 3.51
C PRO A 151 18.59 8.01 2.14
N HIS A 152 19.40 7.26 1.38
CA HIS A 152 19.95 7.69 0.10
C HIS A 152 19.45 6.83 -1.05
N THR A 153 19.49 5.51 -0.90
CA THR A 153 19.06 4.56 -1.95
C THR A 153 17.56 4.30 -1.92
N LEU A 154 16.89 4.64 -0.80
CA LEU A 154 15.49 4.30 -0.54
C LEU A 154 15.23 2.78 -0.55
N GLU A 155 16.28 1.96 -0.42
CA GLU A 155 16.14 0.53 -0.27
C GLU A 155 15.48 0.20 1.07
N LYS A 156 14.40 -0.59 1.03
CA LYS A 156 13.59 -0.89 2.20
C LYS A 156 14.27 -1.96 3.04
N GLN A 157 14.26 -1.74 4.35
CA GLN A 157 14.59 -2.78 5.31
C GLN A 157 13.41 -3.75 5.44
N SER A 158 13.66 -4.94 5.96
CA SER A 158 12.58 -5.87 6.29
C SER A 158 11.72 -5.29 7.42
N HIS A 159 10.42 -5.55 7.35
CA HIS A 159 9.49 -5.25 8.44
C HIS A 159 9.82 -6.12 9.67
N GLY A 160 9.17 -5.84 10.81
CA GLY A 160 9.30 -6.63 12.02
C GLY A 160 8.81 -8.06 11.82
N MET A 161 9.49 -9.03 12.44
CA MET A 161 9.17 -10.47 12.33
C MET A 161 8.59 -11.06 13.64
N VAL A 162 8.44 -10.23 14.67
CA VAL A 162 7.94 -10.60 15.99
C VAL A 162 6.67 -9.81 16.29
N GLU A 163 5.60 -10.51 16.65
CA GLU A 163 4.32 -9.89 17.01
C GLU A 163 4.52 -8.89 18.15
N GLY A 164 3.88 -7.72 18.05
CA GLY A 164 4.03 -6.61 18.98
C GLY A 164 5.20 -5.66 18.68
N ASP A 165 6.06 -5.96 17.71
CA ASP A 165 7.02 -5.00 17.16
C ASP A 165 6.29 -3.88 16.39
N GLU A 166 6.82 -2.65 16.44
CA GLU A 166 6.21 -1.48 15.77
C GLU A 166 6.07 -1.68 14.25
N PHE A 167 7.02 -2.38 13.64
CA PHE A 167 7.05 -2.68 12.22
C PHE A 167 6.48 -4.06 11.90
N TYR A 168 5.89 -4.77 12.87
CA TYR A 168 5.22 -6.02 12.58
C TYR A 168 3.97 -5.77 11.71
N PRO A 169 3.79 -6.52 10.60
CA PRO A 169 2.74 -6.26 9.63
C PRO A 169 1.35 -6.60 10.21
N TRP A 170 0.32 -5.95 9.67
CA TRP A 170 -1.07 -6.34 9.90
C TRP A 170 -1.58 -7.17 8.72
N SER A 171 -2.44 -8.14 8.97
CA SER A 171 -3.17 -8.86 7.93
C SER A 171 -4.66 -8.92 8.23
N THR A 172 -5.49 -8.84 7.20
CA THR A 172 -6.90 -9.20 7.32
C THR A 172 -7.05 -10.64 7.78
N THR A 173 -8.13 -10.98 8.48
CA THR A 173 -8.46 -12.38 8.80
C THR A 173 -9.27 -13.08 7.71
N ARG A 174 -9.76 -12.32 6.73
CA ARG A 174 -10.57 -12.80 5.60
C ARG A 174 -10.19 -12.11 4.30
N ARG A 175 -10.44 -12.81 3.19
CA ARG A 175 -10.18 -12.29 1.85
C ARG A 175 -11.10 -11.11 1.52
N VAL A 176 -10.52 -10.05 0.98
CA VAL A 176 -11.21 -8.87 0.47
C VAL A 176 -11.33 -8.98 -1.06
N ARG A 177 -12.53 -8.81 -1.60
CA ARG A 177 -12.78 -8.87 -3.04
C ARG A 177 -12.81 -7.48 -3.66
N PHE A 178 -12.11 -7.31 -4.78
CA PHE A 178 -12.20 -6.12 -5.63
C PHE A 178 -13.07 -6.42 -6.85
N CYS A 179 -13.86 -5.45 -7.28
CA CYS A 179 -14.72 -5.57 -8.46
C CYS A 179 -15.02 -4.19 -9.06
N GLU A 180 -14.55 -3.94 -10.28
CA GLU A 180 -14.75 -2.68 -11.01
C GLU A 180 -16.23 -2.30 -11.21
N ASN A 181 -17.15 -3.28 -11.34
CA ASN A 181 -18.53 -3.06 -11.81
C ASN A 181 -19.61 -3.29 -10.75
N CYS A 182 -19.26 -3.26 -9.46
CA CYS A 182 -20.25 -3.43 -8.39
C CYS A 182 -20.79 -2.06 -7.93
N SER A 183 -21.98 -2.04 -7.33
CA SER A 183 -22.64 -0.83 -6.81
C SER A 183 -21.81 -0.08 -5.76
N ASP A 184 -21.00 -0.81 -5.00
CA ASP A 184 -20.29 -0.28 -3.84
C ASP A 184 -18.96 0.35 -4.28
N LYS A 185 -18.80 1.65 -4.00
CA LYS A 185 -17.65 2.47 -4.44
C LYS A 185 -16.48 2.48 -3.45
N LEU A 186 -16.66 1.92 -2.25
CA LEU A 186 -15.70 1.96 -1.15
C LEU A 186 -15.72 0.62 -0.42
N THR A 187 -14.53 0.12 -0.07
CA THR A 187 -14.37 -1.00 0.86
C THR A 187 -13.54 -0.53 2.04
N ILE A 188 -14.14 -0.57 3.24
CA ILE A 188 -13.46 -0.27 4.50
C ILE A 188 -13.04 -1.59 5.11
N VAL A 189 -11.75 -1.71 5.46
CA VAL A 189 -11.17 -2.86 6.12
C VAL A 189 -10.87 -2.48 7.56
N THR A 190 -11.61 -3.08 8.50
CA THR A 190 -11.50 -2.82 9.95
C THR A 190 -11.02 -4.03 10.76
N GLU A 191 -11.15 -5.23 10.21
CA GLU A 191 -10.75 -6.48 10.87
C GLU A 191 -9.36 -6.91 10.41
N MET A 192 -8.34 -6.47 11.14
CA MET A 192 -6.94 -6.84 10.92
C MET A 192 -6.31 -7.35 12.22
N GLN A 193 -5.34 -8.25 12.10
CA GLN A 193 -4.54 -8.78 13.19
C GLN A 193 -3.05 -8.55 12.90
N GLN A 194 -2.25 -8.42 13.96
CA GLN A 194 -0.81 -8.68 13.88
C GLN A 194 -0.67 -10.20 13.98
#